data_AF-A0A8G2FVA2-F1
#
_entry.id   AF-A0A8G2FVA2-F1
#
_cell.length_a   1.000
_cell.length_b   1.000
_cell.length_c   1.000
_cell.angle_alpha   90.00
_cell.angle_beta   90.00
_cell.angle_gamma   90.00
#
_symmetry.space_group_name_H-M   'P 1'
#
loop_
_entity.id
_entity.type
_entity.pdbx_description
1 polymer ?
#
loop_
_entity_poly.entity_id
_entity_poly.type
_entity_poly.pdbx_seq_one_letter_code
_entity_poly.pdbx_strand_id
1 'polypeptide(L)'
;MQTLGVKTEEGLRELLTANAEDHMRLMLSAEFMERLGRPEEARELRDKAMVELGHAKAIFSTLVKYQGLDALINEMAKEETEQHVSEYSNVAMNAKSEGHDDIEA
;
A
#
# COMPACT_ATOMS: atom_id res chain seq x y z
N MET A 1 23.12 -18.29 -2.83
CA MET A 1 21.78 -17.88 -2.38
C MET A 1 20.78 -18.60 -3.26
N GLN A 2 19.74 -19.23 -2.71
CA GLN A 2 18.70 -19.87 -3.53
C GLN A 2 17.83 -18.75 -4.11
N THR A 3 17.54 -18.78 -5.40
CA THR A 3 16.72 -17.76 -6.07
C THR A 3 15.24 -18.16 -6.02
N LEU A 4 14.34 -17.20 -5.79
CA LEU A 4 12.92 -17.43 -5.96
C LEU A 4 12.60 -17.63 -7.46
N GLY A 5 11.53 -18.40 -7.75
CA GLY A 5 10.97 -18.42 -9.10
C GLY A 5 10.26 -17.10 -9.38
N VAL A 6 10.35 -16.60 -10.62
CA VAL A 6 9.77 -15.30 -11.05
C VAL A 6 8.32 -15.12 -10.59
N LYS A 7 7.46 -16.12 -10.78
CA LYS A 7 6.05 -16.05 -10.34
C LYS A 7 5.87 -15.89 -8.83
N THR A 8 6.73 -16.53 -8.04
CA THR A 8 6.70 -16.41 -6.58
C THR A 8 7.18 -15.04 -6.17
N GLU A 9 8.17 -14.51 -6.85
CA GLU A 9 8.70 -13.18 -6.63
C GLU A 9 7.65 -12.09 -6.91
N GLU A 10 7.04 -12.12 -8.09
CA GLU A 10 5.95 -11.22 -8.49
C GLU A 10 4.78 -11.31 -7.50
N GLY A 11 4.33 -12.52 -7.17
CA GLY A 11 3.23 -12.70 -6.21
C GLY A 11 3.56 -12.18 -4.80
N LEU A 12 4.81 -12.28 -4.34
CA LEU A 12 5.23 -11.68 -3.07
C LEU A 12 5.23 -10.15 -3.13
N ARG A 13 5.57 -9.54 -4.27
CA ARG A 13 5.48 -8.08 -4.46
C ARG A 13 4.03 -7.61 -4.44
N GLU A 14 3.16 -8.28 -5.17
CA GLU A 14 1.72 -7.98 -5.16
C GLU A 14 1.13 -8.07 -3.75
N LEU A 15 1.48 -9.12 -3.01
CA LEU A 15 1.05 -9.27 -1.61
C LEU A 15 1.65 -8.20 -0.70
N LEU A 16 2.90 -7.79 -0.90
CA LEU A 16 3.51 -6.70 -0.14
C LEU A 16 2.69 -5.42 -0.32
N THR A 17 2.40 -5.04 -1.56
CA THR A 17 1.61 -3.85 -1.89
C THR A 17 0.21 -3.93 -1.30
N ALA A 18 -0.50 -5.05 -1.50
CA ALA A 18 -1.85 -5.23 -0.99
C ALA A 18 -1.92 -5.09 0.54
N ASN A 19 -1.00 -5.71 1.29
CA ASN A 19 -0.99 -5.63 2.75
C ASN A 19 -0.61 -4.22 3.25
N ALA A 20 0.26 -3.50 2.53
CA ALA A 20 0.58 -2.11 2.85
C ALA A 20 -0.62 -1.18 2.61
N GLU A 21 -1.33 -1.36 1.50
CA GLU A 21 -2.55 -0.61 1.20
C GLU A 21 -3.66 -0.91 2.20
N ASP A 22 -3.90 -2.18 2.53
CA ASP A 22 -4.93 -2.59 3.48
C ASP A 22 -4.64 -2.03 4.87
N HIS A 23 -3.38 -2.06 5.32
CA HIS A 23 -2.95 -1.39 6.55
C HIS A 23 -3.36 0.09 6.55
N MET A 24 -3.03 0.82 5.49
CA MET A 24 -3.33 2.26 5.39
C MET A 24 -4.84 2.52 5.37
N ARG A 25 -5.60 1.75 4.57
CA ARG A 25 -7.07 1.89 4.46
C ARG A 25 -7.76 1.64 5.81
N LEU A 26 -7.31 0.64 6.56
CA LEU A 26 -7.86 0.32 7.87
C LEU A 26 -7.52 1.40 8.90
N MET A 27 -6.30 1.95 8.87
CA MET A 27 -5.91 3.07 9.74
C MET A 27 -6.73 4.33 9.47
N LEU A 28 -6.87 4.73 8.20
CA LEU A 28 -7.70 5.87 7.80
C LEU A 28 -9.16 5.66 8.21
N SER A 29 -9.70 4.44 8.02
CA SER A 29 -11.06 4.10 8.45
C SER A 29 -11.21 4.22 9.97
N ALA A 30 -10.22 3.77 10.74
CA ALA A 30 -10.24 3.88 12.20
C ALA A 30 -10.27 5.33 12.67
N GLU A 31 -9.51 6.23 12.03
CA GLU A 31 -9.53 7.66 12.34
C GLU A 31 -10.92 8.27 12.12
N PHE A 32 -11.58 7.92 11.02
CA PHE A 32 -12.95 8.38 10.77
C PHE A 32 -13.94 7.82 11.79
N MET A 33 -13.80 6.55 12.19
CA MET A 33 -14.66 5.97 13.23
C MET A 33 -14.51 6.68 14.58
N GLU A 34 -13.30 7.10 14.95
CA GLU A 34 -13.11 7.92 16.16
C GLU A 34 -13.78 9.29 16.06
N ARG A 35 -13.64 9.98 14.92
CA ARG A 35 -14.28 11.28 14.69
C ARG A 35 -15.81 11.19 14.76
N LEU A 36 -16.38 10.02 14.43
CA LEU A 36 -17.80 9.72 14.54
C LEU A 36 -18.23 9.25 15.94
N GLY A 37 -17.32 9.21 16.93
CA GLY A 37 -17.63 8.78 18.29
C GLY A 37 -17.82 7.27 18.42
N ARG A 38 -17.18 6.46 17.55
CA ARG A 38 -17.25 4.99 17.53
C ARG A 38 -15.88 4.37 17.90
N PRO A 39 -15.39 4.57 19.15
CA PRO A 39 -14.02 4.21 19.52
C PRO A 39 -13.74 2.71 19.54
N GLU A 40 -14.73 1.86 19.86
CA GLU A 40 -14.53 0.41 19.85
C GLU A 40 -14.32 -0.13 18.43
N GLU A 41 -15.09 0.35 17.45
CA GLU A 41 -14.90 -0.03 16.05
C GLU A 41 -13.58 0.49 15.49
N ALA A 42 -13.18 1.71 15.88
CA ALA A 42 -11.86 2.23 15.54
C ALA A 42 -10.74 1.35 16.11
N ARG A 43 -10.88 0.88 17.35
CA ARG A 43 -9.92 -0.04 17.97
C ARG A 43 -9.83 -1.36 17.19
N GLU A 44 -10.97 -1.97 16.84
CA GLU A 44 -10.98 -3.20 16.04
C GLU A 44 -10.33 -3.02 14.66
N LEU A 45 -10.56 -1.88 14.00
CA LEU A 45 -9.92 -1.57 12.71
C LEU A 45 -8.40 -1.43 12.85
N ARG A 46 -7.92 -0.80 13.92
CA ARG A 46 -6.47 -0.71 14.19
C ARG A 46 -5.85 -2.06 14.47
N ASP A 47 -6.53 -2.91 15.25
CA ASP A 47 -6.04 -4.26 15.55
C ASP A 47 -5.84 -5.05 14.24
N LYS A 48 -6.80 -4.96 13.31
CA LYS A 48 -6.66 -5.55 11.96
C LYS A 48 -5.55 -4.89 11.14
N ALA A 49 -5.45 -3.56 11.15
CA ALA A 49 -4.39 -2.85 10.44
C ALA A 49 -3.00 -3.33 10.90
N MET A 50 -2.81 -3.58 12.19
CA MET A 50 -1.55 -4.07 12.73
C MET A 50 -1.23 -5.50 12.29
N VAL A 51 -2.23 -6.33 12.02
CA VAL A 51 -2.06 -7.66 11.41
C VAL A 51 -1.50 -7.52 10.00
N GLU A 52 -2.10 -6.66 9.16
CA GLU A 52 -1.62 -6.45 7.79
C GLU A 52 -0.22 -5.84 7.73
N LEU A 53 0.11 -4.95 8.67
CA LEU A 53 1.49 -4.47 8.83
C LEU A 53 2.45 -5.61 9.17
N GLY A 54 2.02 -6.57 9.99
CA GLY A 54 2.80 -7.77 10.31
C GLY A 54 3.06 -8.63 9.08
N HIS A 55 2.03 -8.87 8.26
CA HIS A 55 2.16 -9.58 6.99
C HIS A 55 3.11 -8.87 6.02
N ALA A 56 2.91 -7.56 5.80
CA ALA A 56 3.76 -6.74 4.94
C ALA A 56 5.24 -6.82 5.38
N LYS A 57 5.53 -6.69 6.68
CA LYS A 57 6.89 -6.81 7.23
C LYS A 57 7.51 -8.18 6.99
N ALA A 58 6.74 -9.26 7.14
CA ALA A 58 7.22 -10.62 6.93
C ALA A 58 7.54 -10.88 5.44
N ILE A 59 6.69 -10.39 4.55
CA ILE A 59 6.88 -10.47 3.09
C ILE A 59 8.10 -9.64 2.67
N PHE A 60 8.19 -8.38 3.12
CA PHE A 60 9.35 -7.52 2.84
C PHE A 60 10.66 -8.16 3.28
N SER A 61 10.71 -8.71 4.50
CA SER A 61 11.88 -9.43 5.01
C SER A 61 12.24 -10.66 4.15
N THR A 62 11.23 -11.35 3.62
CA THR A 62 11.41 -12.48 2.70
C THR A 62 12.01 -12.02 1.38
N LEU A 63 11.49 -10.94 0.79
CA LEU A 63 12.03 -10.36 -0.44
C LEU A 63 13.48 -9.90 -0.24
N VAL A 64 13.79 -9.19 0.84
CA VAL A 64 15.17 -8.78 1.19
C VAL A 64 16.10 -9.99 1.31
N LYS A 65 15.65 -11.08 1.94
CA LYS A 65 16.44 -12.31 2.08
C LYS A 65 16.83 -12.92 0.72
N TYR A 66 15.97 -12.80 -0.30
CA TYR A 66 16.15 -13.46 -1.59
C TYR A 66 16.71 -12.56 -2.69
N GLN A 67 16.48 -11.25 -2.63
CA GLN A 67 16.89 -10.26 -3.64
C GLN A 67 18.00 -9.34 -3.15
N GLY A 68 18.13 -9.14 -1.84
CA GLY A 68 18.93 -8.09 -1.25
C GLY A 68 18.16 -6.78 -1.14
N LEU A 69 18.51 -5.98 -0.13
CA LEU A 69 17.81 -4.73 0.21
C LEU A 69 17.94 -3.68 -0.90
N ASP A 70 19.16 -3.46 -1.42
CA ASP A 70 19.41 -2.43 -2.43
C ASP A 70 18.67 -2.70 -3.74
N ALA A 71 18.59 -3.96 -4.16
CA ALA A 71 17.86 -4.36 -5.36
C ALA A 71 16.36 -4.06 -5.20
N LEU A 72 15.78 -4.48 -4.07
CA LEU A 72 14.37 -4.26 -3.76
C LEU A 72 14.02 -2.76 -3.70
N ILE A 73 14.83 -1.94 -3.02
CA ILE A 73 14.60 -0.49 -2.90
C ILE A 73 14.67 0.20 -4.28
N ASN A 74 15.66 -0.14 -5.10
CA ASN A 74 15.81 0.47 -6.43
C ASN A 74 14.63 0.15 -7.35
N GLU A 75 14.08 -1.07 -7.23
CA GLU A 75 12.92 -1.48 -7.99
C GLU A 75 11.65 -0.76 -7.53
N MET A 76 11.40 -0.69 -6.22
CA MET A 76 10.28 0.07 -5.66
C MET A 76 10.32 1.55 -6.06
N ALA A 77 11.50 2.20 -6.03
CA ALA A 77 11.65 3.59 -6.45
C ALA A 77 11.35 3.79 -7.95
N LYS A 78 11.69 2.79 -8.78
CA LYS A 78 11.38 2.81 -10.20
C LYS A 78 9.86 2.67 -10.42
N GLU A 79 9.22 1.72 -9.76
CA GLU A 79 7.76 1.52 -9.81
C GLU A 79 7.00 2.78 -9.38
N GLU A 80 7.40 3.39 -8.25
CA GLU A 80 6.83 4.64 -7.77
C GLU A 80 6.94 5.75 -8.82
N THR A 81 8.13 5.94 -9.40
CA THR A 81 8.38 6.99 -10.40
C THR A 81 7.52 6.79 -11.66
N GLU A 82 7.33 5.55 -12.08
CA GLU A 82 6.53 5.21 -13.27
C GLU A 82 5.01 5.38 -13.02
N GLN A 83 4.52 5.04 -11.83
CA GLN A 83 3.10 5.16 -11.47
C GLN A 83 2.69 6.61 -11.14
N HIS A 84 3.51 7.33 -10.35
CA HIS A 84 3.16 8.66 -9.82
C HIS A 84 2.98 9.74 -10.90
N VAL A 85 3.68 9.67 -12.03
CA VAL A 85 3.66 10.75 -13.05
C VAL A 85 2.37 10.72 -13.88
N SER A 86 1.75 9.56 -14.06
CA SER A 86 0.61 9.41 -14.99
C SER A 86 -0.76 9.46 -14.30
N GLU A 87 -0.86 8.99 -13.06
CA GLU A 87 -2.17 8.72 -12.44
C GLU A 87 -2.83 9.96 -11.84
N TYR A 88 -2.11 10.78 -11.07
CA TYR A 88 -2.68 12.01 -10.47
C TYR A 88 -3.16 13.02 -11.50
N SER A 89 -2.38 13.21 -12.57
CA SER A 89 -2.76 14.12 -13.66
C SER A 89 -4.07 13.69 -14.32
N ASN A 90 -4.28 12.39 -14.49
CA ASN A 90 -5.50 11.85 -15.09
C ASN A 90 -6.69 11.91 -14.13
N VAL A 91 -6.48 11.62 -12.84
CA VAL A 91 -7.56 11.67 -11.84
C VAL A 91 -8.07 13.10 -11.68
N ALA A 92 -7.19 14.09 -11.51
CA ALA A 92 -7.62 15.49 -11.38
C ALA A 92 -8.29 16.02 -12.67
N MET A 93 -7.79 15.64 -13.85
CA MET A 93 -8.44 16.00 -15.12
C MET A 93 -9.83 15.38 -15.27
N ASN A 94 -9.98 14.09 -14.94
CA ASN A 94 -11.25 13.38 -15.02
C ASN A 94 -12.25 13.93 -13.99
N ALA A 95 -11.83 14.12 -12.73
CA ALA A 95 -12.68 14.68 -11.69
C ALA A 95 -13.21 16.07 -12.05
N LYS A 96 -12.36 16.94 -12.62
CA LYS A 96 -12.77 18.23 -13.17
C LYS A 96 -13.77 18.09 -14.33
N SER A 97 -13.58 17.10 -15.21
CA SER A 97 -14.52 16.84 -16.31
C SER A 97 -15.88 16.31 -15.85
N GLU A 98 -15.91 15.66 -14.69
CA GLU A 98 -17.10 15.09 -14.04
C GLU A 98 -17.78 16.09 -13.07
N GLY A 99 -17.16 17.24 -12.80
CA GLY A 99 -17.69 18.29 -11.92
C GLY A 99 -17.39 18.10 -10.43
N HIS A 100 -16.37 17.30 -10.10
CA HIS A 100 -15.88 17.06 -8.74
C HIS A 100 -14.65 17.93 -8.44
N ASP A 101 -14.89 19.22 -8.19
CA ASP A 101 -13.83 20.22 -7.92
C ASP A 101 -13.11 20.01 -6.57
N ASP A 102 -13.65 19.16 -5.70
CA ASP A 102 -13.09 18.84 -4.38
C ASP A 102 -12.02 17.73 -4.40
N ILE A 103 -11.80 17.10 -5.56
CA ILE A 103 -10.78 16.08 -5.77
C ILE A 103 -9.55 16.75 -6.41
N GLU A 104 -8.61 17.21 -5.59
CA GLU A 104 -7.33 17.75 -6.05
C GLU A 104 -6.22 16.69 -6.07
N ALA A 105 -5.25 16.86 -6.98
CA ALA A 105 -4.01 16.09 -7.07
C ALA A 105 -2.95 16.57 -6.07
#